data_AF-A0A7G9RYK0-F1
#
_entry.id   AF-A0A7G9RYK0-F1
#
_cell.length_a   1.000
_cell.length_b   1.000
_cell.length_c   1.000
_cell.angle_alpha   90.00
_cell.angle_beta   90.00
_cell.angle_gamma   90.00
#
_symmetry.space_group_name_H-M   'P 1'
#
loop_
_entity.id
_entity.type
_entity.pdbx_description
1 polymer ?
#
loop_
_entity_poly.entity_id
_entity_poly.type
_entity_poly.pdbx_seq_one_letter_code
_entity_poly.pdbx_strand_id
1 'polypeptide(L)'
;MMEPLDKVILDALLERLTETQKYSDELYGYRDNLPEYRIFKRMLYADYIDSNGDLIKNSLLNRPLSVDKGLSYDSFVELRLHTGLLYLPSQMDELRKDEIEEVLYKVIEDIYDNQIHIVSARMIIDETMIQSMYKEIADRFKILDLKE
;
A
#
# COMPACT_ATOMS: atom_id res chain seq x y z
N MET A 1 -11.17 -14.21 -21.59
CA MET A 1 -10.91 -13.37 -20.39
C MET A 1 -9.52 -12.78 -20.57
N MET A 2 -9.34 -11.46 -20.40
CA MET A 2 -8.00 -10.87 -20.35
C MET A 2 -7.30 -11.38 -19.09
N GLU A 3 -6.01 -11.69 -19.20
CA GLU A 3 -5.21 -12.06 -18.03
C GLU A 3 -4.99 -10.82 -17.13
N PRO A 4 -4.99 -11.00 -15.81
CA PRO A 4 -4.63 -9.93 -14.86
C PRO A 4 -3.25 -9.32 -15.17
N LEU A 5 -3.13 -7.99 -15.05
CA LEU A 5 -1.93 -7.23 -15.43
C LEU A 5 -0.68 -7.68 -14.65
N ASP A 6 -0.85 -7.98 -13.37
CA ASP A 6 0.18 -8.54 -12.48
C ASP A 6 0.74 -9.86 -13.01
N LYS A 7 -0.11 -10.76 -13.49
CA LYS A 7 0.31 -12.04 -14.09
C LYS A 7 1.14 -11.82 -15.36
N VAL A 8 0.68 -10.95 -16.27
CA VAL A 8 1.40 -10.62 -17.52
C VAL A 8 2.80 -10.08 -17.22
N ILE A 9 2.90 -9.19 -16.23
CA ILE A 9 4.17 -8.59 -15.82
C ILE A 9 5.10 -9.62 -15.19
N LEU A 10 4.59 -10.50 -14.34
CA LEU A 10 5.38 -11.56 -13.72
C LEU A 10 5.96 -12.52 -14.76
N ASP A 11 5.13 -13.01 -15.67
CA ASP A 11 5.55 -14.00 -16.66
C ASP A 11 6.66 -13.42 -17.55
N ALA A 12 6.49 -12.17 -18.00
CA ALA A 12 7.49 -11.49 -18.81
C ALA A 12 8.76 -11.08 -18.01
N LEU A 13 8.66 -10.83 -16.70
CA LEU A 13 9.84 -10.67 -15.83
C LEU A 13 10.61 -11.98 -15.69
N LEU A 14 9.91 -13.09 -15.48
CA LEU A 14 10.51 -14.42 -15.35
C LEU A 14 11.22 -14.84 -16.63
N GLU A 15 10.64 -14.55 -17.80
CA GLU A 15 11.27 -14.80 -19.10
C GLU A 15 12.58 -14.03 -19.28
N ARG A 16 12.67 -12.79 -18.76
CA ARG A 16 13.85 -11.92 -18.88
C ARG A 16 14.89 -12.08 -17.76
N LEU A 17 14.53 -12.76 -16.67
CA LEU A 17 15.37 -12.97 -15.49
C LEU A 17 16.62 -13.82 -15.77
N THR A 18 16.55 -14.70 -16.76
CA THR A 18 17.68 -15.50 -17.24
C THR A 18 18.72 -14.65 -17.99
N GLU A 19 18.37 -13.46 -18.45
CA GLU A 19 19.19 -12.67 -19.37
C GLU A 19 19.95 -11.50 -18.73
N THR A 20 19.60 -11.01 -17.53
CA THR A 20 20.32 -9.84 -16.98
C THR A 20 20.36 -9.77 -15.44
N GLN A 21 21.58 -9.84 -14.91
CA GLN A 21 21.94 -9.66 -13.49
C GLN A 21 21.48 -8.32 -12.89
N LYS A 22 21.22 -7.31 -13.74
CA LYS A 22 20.66 -6.00 -13.36
C LYS A 22 19.23 -6.09 -12.79
N TYR A 23 18.44 -7.08 -13.22
CA TYR A 23 17.07 -7.27 -12.70
C TYR A 23 17.09 -7.87 -11.29
N SER A 24 18.06 -8.74 -10.99
CA SER A 24 18.30 -9.29 -9.65
C SER A 24 18.52 -8.20 -8.60
N ASP A 25 19.31 -7.17 -8.89
CA ASP A 25 19.67 -6.16 -7.87
C ASP A 25 18.49 -5.25 -7.48
N GLU A 26 17.57 -4.93 -8.40
CA GLU A 26 16.31 -4.22 -8.07
C GLU A 26 15.25 -5.15 -7.42
N LEU A 27 15.42 -6.47 -7.54
CA LEU A 27 14.57 -7.49 -6.91
C LEU A 27 14.90 -7.72 -5.42
N TYR A 28 16.13 -7.45 -4.96
CA TYR A 28 16.57 -7.79 -3.59
C TYR A 28 16.73 -6.61 -2.62
N GLY A 29 16.29 -5.42 -3.01
CA GLY A 29 16.07 -4.34 -2.05
C GLY A 29 17.03 -3.17 -2.24
N TYR A 30 16.43 -2.05 -2.61
CA TYR A 30 17.03 -0.76 -2.36
C TYR A 30 17.25 -0.60 -0.85
N ARG A 31 18.50 -0.38 -0.45
CA ARG A 31 18.87 -0.22 0.96
C ARG A 31 18.44 1.14 1.55
N ASP A 32 18.41 2.19 0.73
CA ASP A 32 18.25 3.56 1.25
C ASP A 32 17.05 4.35 0.66
N ASN A 33 16.67 4.14 -0.60
CA ASN A 33 15.52 4.82 -1.24
C ASN A 33 14.73 3.86 -2.14
N LEU A 34 13.50 3.53 -1.74
CA LEU A 34 12.60 2.75 -2.60
C LEU A 34 12.11 3.60 -3.79
N PRO A 35 11.91 3.00 -4.97
CA PRO A 35 11.22 3.67 -6.07
C PRO A 35 9.79 4.07 -5.67
N GLU A 36 9.28 5.18 -6.21
CA GLU A 36 7.97 5.74 -5.88
C GLU A 36 6.82 4.73 -6.10
N TYR A 37 6.89 3.91 -7.14
CA TYR A 37 5.90 2.85 -7.40
C TYR A 37 5.78 1.79 -6.29
N ARG A 38 6.68 1.77 -5.29
CA ARG A 38 6.62 0.84 -4.15
C ARG A 38 6.08 1.46 -2.87
N ILE A 39 5.61 2.70 -2.93
CA ILE A 39 5.05 3.44 -1.79
C ILE A 39 3.55 3.64 -2.03
N PHE A 40 2.74 3.10 -1.14
CA PHE A 40 1.28 3.18 -1.19
C PHE A 40 0.74 4.00 -0.04
N LYS A 41 -0.37 4.70 -0.26
CA LYS A 41 -1.16 5.31 0.80
C LYS A 41 -2.43 4.50 0.98
N ARG A 42 -2.57 3.87 2.14
CA ARG A 42 -3.79 3.15 2.51
C ARG A 42 -4.86 4.13 2.95
N MET A 43 -6.12 3.79 2.70
CA MET A 43 -7.27 4.51 3.23
C MET A 43 -7.65 3.89 4.58
N LEU A 44 -7.69 4.72 5.62
CA LEU A 44 -8.05 4.30 6.98
C LEU A 44 -9.54 4.47 7.21
N TYR A 45 -10.26 3.36 7.38
CA TYR A 45 -11.67 3.36 7.76
C TYR A 45 -11.82 2.94 9.21
N ALA A 46 -12.74 3.58 9.94
CA ALA A 46 -13.04 3.20 11.30
C ALA A 46 -14.53 3.33 11.64
N ASP A 47 -14.95 2.47 12.56
CA ASP A 47 -16.10 2.72 13.43
C ASP A 47 -15.56 3.32 14.73
N TYR A 48 -16.10 4.46 15.15
CA TYR A 48 -15.62 5.16 16.34
C TYR A 48 -16.74 5.89 17.09
N ILE A 49 -16.53 6.11 18.38
CA ILE A 49 -17.36 6.97 19.21
C ILE A 49 -16.72 8.35 19.22
N ASP A 50 -17.46 9.38 18.85
CA ASP A 50 -16.97 10.77 18.85
C ASP A 50 -16.96 11.38 20.26
N SER A 51 -16.50 12.63 20.37
CA SER A 51 -16.48 13.36 21.63
C SER A 51 -17.85 13.61 22.27
N ASN A 52 -18.94 13.49 21.50
CA ASN A 52 -20.31 13.64 21.99
C ASN A 52 -20.90 12.30 22.47
N GLY A 53 -20.18 11.19 22.27
CA GLY A 53 -20.64 9.84 22.59
C GLY A 53 -21.41 9.18 21.45
N ASP A 54 -21.46 9.78 20.27
CA ASP A 54 -22.18 9.24 19.12
C ASP A 54 -21.32 8.20 18.39
N LEU A 55 -21.93 7.05 18.07
CA LEU A 55 -21.28 6.00 17.28
C LEU A 55 -21.36 6.33 15.79
N ILE A 56 -20.21 6.59 15.19
CA ILE A 56 -20.03 6.83 13.77
C ILE A 56 -19.46 5.56 13.12
N LYS A 57 -20.07 5.12 12.01
CA LYS A 57 -19.70 3.86 11.34
C LYS A 57 -19.09 4.07 9.96
N ASN A 58 -18.19 3.18 9.58
CA ASN A 58 -17.52 3.04 8.29
C ASN A 58 -17.01 4.38 7.74
N SER A 59 -16.40 5.20 8.60
CA SER A 59 -15.94 6.53 8.24
C SER A 59 -14.51 6.50 7.77
N LEU A 60 -14.26 7.14 6.63
CA LEU A 60 -12.90 7.43 6.18
C LEU A 60 -12.30 8.50 7.10
N LEU A 61 -11.27 8.13 7.84
CA LEU A 61 -10.56 9.06 8.72
C LEU A 61 -9.57 9.88 7.87
N ASN A 62 -9.92 11.15 7.65
CA ASN A 62 -9.11 12.08 6.85
C ASN A 62 -7.88 12.55 7.63
N ARG A 63 -6.78 12.76 6.90
CA ARG A 63 -5.53 13.31 7.43
C ARG A 63 -5.78 14.55 8.32
N PRO A 64 -5.29 14.55 9.57
CA PRO A 64 -5.38 15.72 10.44
C PRO A 64 -4.74 16.99 9.84
N LEU A 65 -5.30 18.15 10.19
CA LEU A 65 -4.77 19.45 9.73
C LEU A 65 -3.49 19.87 10.45
N SER A 66 -3.32 19.42 11.70
CA SER A 66 -2.08 19.64 12.47
C SER A 66 -0.89 19.01 11.75
N VAL A 67 0.23 19.73 11.65
CA VAL A 67 1.41 19.27 10.91
C VAL A 67 1.96 17.97 11.52
N ASP A 68 2.20 17.95 12.83
CA ASP A 68 2.80 16.81 13.52
C ASP A 68 1.89 15.57 13.43
N LYS A 69 0.59 15.75 13.66
CA LYS A 69 -0.40 14.66 13.53
C LYS A 69 -0.57 14.20 12.10
N GLY A 70 -0.49 15.13 11.15
CA GLY A 70 -0.48 14.83 9.72
C GLY A 70 0.70 13.94 9.32
N LEU A 71 1.90 14.22 9.83
CA LEU A 71 3.09 13.37 9.59
C LEU A 71 2.94 11.98 10.23
N SER A 72 2.41 11.89 11.45
CA SER A 72 2.12 10.61 12.09
C SER A 72 1.07 9.82 11.32
N TYR A 73 0.00 10.48 10.85
CA TYR A 73 -1.01 9.88 10.00
C TYR A 73 -0.42 9.36 8.70
N ASP A 74 0.33 10.19 7.98
CA ASP A 74 0.97 9.84 6.72
C ASP A 74 1.87 8.61 6.91
N SER A 75 2.67 8.58 7.98
CA SER A 75 3.55 7.44 8.31
C SER A 75 2.77 6.17 8.66
N PHE A 76 1.59 6.29 9.26
CA PHE A 76 0.75 5.16 9.66
C PHE A 76 0.07 4.51 8.45
N VAL A 77 -0.47 5.34 7.55
CA VAL A 77 -1.20 4.86 6.37
C VAL A 77 -0.28 4.49 5.21
N GLU A 78 0.95 5.00 5.21
CA GLU A 78 1.94 4.67 4.19
C GLU A 78 2.41 3.22 4.33
N LEU A 79 2.39 2.50 3.21
CA LEU A 79 2.90 1.15 3.11
C LEU A 79 4.06 1.13 2.11
N ARG A 80 5.20 0.60 2.55
CA ARG A 80 6.42 0.48 1.75
C ARG A 80 6.70 -0.98 1.45
N LEU A 81 6.72 -1.35 0.17
CA LEU A 81 6.93 -2.73 -0.26
C LEU A 81 8.42 -2.99 -0.53
N HIS A 82 9.09 -3.60 0.46
CA HIS A 82 10.50 -3.99 0.37
C HIS A 82 10.71 -5.39 -0.25
N THR A 83 9.64 -6.02 -0.75
CA THR A 83 9.71 -7.37 -1.35
C THR A 83 10.24 -7.34 -2.78
N GLY A 84 10.76 -8.47 -3.27
CA GLY A 84 11.13 -8.59 -4.68
C GLY A 84 9.90 -8.62 -5.59
N LEU A 85 10.03 -8.11 -6.82
CA LEU A 85 8.90 -8.04 -7.77
C LEU A 85 8.25 -9.40 -8.03
N LEU A 86 9.02 -10.49 -7.98
CA LEU A 86 8.49 -11.85 -8.14
C LEU A 86 7.53 -12.28 -7.02
N TYR A 87 7.72 -11.73 -5.82
CA TYR A 87 6.91 -12.06 -4.63
C TYR A 87 5.83 -11.01 -4.36
N LEU A 88 5.80 -9.95 -5.15
CA LEU A 88 4.89 -8.82 -4.99
C LEU A 88 3.42 -9.27 -5.09
N PRO A 89 2.98 -10.08 -6.06
CA PRO A 89 1.56 -10.42 -6.18
C PRO A 89 1.02 -11.22 -5.00
N SER A 90 1.78 -12.21 -4.50
CA SER A 90 1.39 -12.96 -3.31
C SER A 90 1.28 -12.09 -2.06
N GLN A 91 2.17 -11.10 -1.89
CA GLN A 91 2.07 -10.18 -0.76
C GLN A 91 0.91 -9.20 -0.92
N MET A 92 0.58 -8.76 -2.13
CA MET A 92 -0.58 -7.90 -2.35
C MET A 92 -1.88 -8.61 -1.96
N ASP A 93 -2.01 -9.91 -2.20
CA ASP A 93 -3.17 -10.69 -1.77
C ASP A 93 -3.30 -10.81 -0.25
N GLU A 94 -2.18 -10.82 0.47
CA GLU A 94 -2.16 -10.75 1.93
C GLU A 94 -2.56 -9.36 2.42
N LEU A 95 -1.99 -8.29 1.83
CA LEU A 95 -2.27 -6.90 2.20
C LEU A 95 -3.69 -6.43 1.87
N ARG A 96 -4.37 -7.09 0.94
CA ARG A 96 -5.80 -6.85 0.67
C ARG A 96 -6.70 -7.31 1.84
N LYS A 97 -6.17 -8.05 2.82
CA LYS A 97 -6.88 -8.55 4.00
C LYS A 97 -6.46 -7.76 5.26
N ASP A 98 -6.74 -6.46 5.32
CA ASP A 98 -6.21 -5.59 6.38
C ASP A 98 -7.27 -5.20 7.43
N GLU A 99 -7.51 -6.10 8.39
CA GLU A 99 -8.06 -5.72 9.70
C GLU A 99 -6.92 -5.14 10.57
N ILE A 100 -7.17 -4.03 11.25
CA ILE A 100 -6.19 -3.43 12.14
C ILE A 100 -6.28 -4.11 13.51
N GLU A 101 -5.15 -4.60 14.03
CA GLU A 101 -5.09 -5.14 15.39
C GLU A 101 -5.47 -4.08 16.43
N GLU A 102 -6.26 -4.46 17.44
CA GLU A 102 -6.75 -3.54 18.49
C GLU A 102 -5.63 -2.78 19.21
N VAL A 103 -4.42 -3.36 19.29
CA VAL A 103 -3.25 -2.70 19.89
C VAL A 103 -2.89 -1.38 19.20
N LEU A 104 -3.21 -1.24 17.91
CA LEU A 104 -2.94 -0.04 17.12
C LEU A 104 -4.05 1.02 17.24
N TYR A 105 -5.19 0.72 17.86
CA TYR A 105 -6.29 1.67 18.01
C TYR A 105 -5.86 2.90 18.80
N LYS A 106 -5.10 2.72 19.89
CA LYS A 106 -4.58 3.85 20.68
C LYS A 106 -3.66 4.77 19.89
N VAL A 107 -2.88 4.21 18.95
CA VAL A 107 -2.03 5.02 18.07
C VAL A 107 -2.89 5.89 17.16
N ILE A 108 -3.98 5.34 16.63
CA ILE A 108 -4.94 6.10 15.82
C ILE A 108 -5.60 7.18 16.68
N GLU A 109 -6.11 6.84 17.86
CA GLU A 109 -6.72 7.82 18.79
C GLU A 109 -5.75 8.97 19.12
N ASP A 110 -4.48 8.67 19.38
CA ASP A 110 -3.44 9.67 19.63
C ASP A 110 -3.17 10.56 18.41
N ILE A 111 -3.24 10.02 17.18
CA ILE A 111 -3.15 10.83 15.95
C ILE A 111 -4.29 11.85 15.88
N TYR A 112 -5.47 11.52 16.41
CA TYR A 112 -6.65 12.39 16.46
C TYR A 112 -6.85 13.07 17.82
N ASP A 113 -5.79 13.23 18.62
CA ASP A 113 -5.81 13.91 19.91
C ASP A 113 -6.89 13.39 20.87
N ASN A 114 -7.18 12.09 20.80
CA ASN A 114 -8.20 11.39 21.59
C ASN A 114 -9.62 11.98 21.43
N GLN A 115 -9.90 12.66 20.31
CA GLN A 115 -11.23 13.16 19.97
C GLN A 115 -12.21 12.06 19.54
N ILE A 116 -11.67 10.88 19.24
CA ILE A 116 -12.40 9.69 18.82
C ILE A 116 -11.96 8.51 19.68
N HIS A 117 -12.85 7.56 19.90
CA HIS A 117 -12.56 6.27 20.50
C HIS A 117 -12.87 5.15 19.49
N ILE A 118 -11.85 4.40 19.07
CA ILE A 118 -11.95 3.42 17.98
C ILE A 118 -12.62 2.15 18.49
N VAL A 119 -13.68 1.71 17.81
CA VAL A 119 -14.35 0.43 18.05
C VAL A 119 -13.81 -0.64 17.12
N SER A 120 -13.66 -0.30 15.84
CA SER A 120 -13.00 -1.15 14.85
C SER A 120 -12.34 -0.31 13.78
N ALA A 121 -11.25 -0.80 13.20
CA ALA A 121 -10.59 -0.11 12.11
C ALA A 121 -10.02 -1.09 11.07
N ARG A 122 -9.95 -0.62 9.83
CA ARG A 122 -9.40 -1.37 8.69
C ARG A 122 -8.65 -0.44 7.76
N MET A 123 -7.65 -0.98 7.09
CA MET A 123 -6.95 -0.28 6.02
C MET A 123 -7.31 -0.91 4.68
N ILE A 124 -7.47 -0.04 3.67
CA ILE A 124 -7.79 -0.48 2.31
C ILE A 124 -6.79 0.16 1.36
N ILE A 125 -6.17 -0.65 0.51
CA ILE A 125 -5.38 -0.14 -0.63
C ILE A 125 -6.35 0.07 -1.80
N ASP A 126 -6.28 1.23 -2.44
CA ASP A 126 -7.00 1.48 -3.69
C ASP A 126 -6.37 0.64 -4.82
N GLU A 127 -7.18 -0.21 -5.47
CA GLU A 127 -6.75 -1.07 -6.57
C GLU A 127 -6.15 -0.28 -7.73
N THR A 128 -6.58 0.98 -7.94
CA THR A 128 -5.99 1.85 -8.97
C THR A 128 -4.53 2.19 -8.68
N MET A 129 -4.12 2.27 -7.41
CA MET A 129 -2.71 2.45 -7.03
C MET A 129 -1.90 1.19 -7.35
N ILE A 130 -2.47 0.01 -7.11
CA ILE A 130 -1.85 -1.28 -7.42
C ILE A 130 -1.61 -1.39 -8.93
N GLN A 131 -2.62 -1.07 -9.74
CA GLN A 131 -2.52 -1.05 -11.19
C GLN A 131 -1.47 -0.06 -11.69
N SER A 132 -1.43 1.14 -11.10
CA SER A 132 -0.44 2.18 -11.44
C SER A 132 0.98 1.73 -11.14
N MET A 133 1.22 1.11 -9.96
CA MET A 133 2.52 0.49 -9.64
C MET A 133 2.93 -0.52 -10.71
N TYR A 134 2.04 -1.46 -11.04
CA TYR A 134 2.36 -2.49 -12.03
C TYR A 134 2.68 -1.89 -13.40
N LYS A 135 1.96 -0.85 -13.81
CA LYS A 135 2.27 -0.12 -15.04
C LYS A 135 3.66 0.54 -14.98
N GLU A 136 3.99 1.21 -13.88
CA GLU A 136 5.32 1.84 -13.70
C GLU A 136 6.46 0.81 -13.69
N ILE A 137 6.24 -0.37 -13.09
CA ILE A 137 7.15 -1.51 -13.17
C ILE A 137 7.31 -1.92 -14.64
N ALA A 138 6.20 -2.12 -15.36
CA ALA A 138 6.23 -2.52 -16.76
C ALA A 138 7.02 -1.55 -17.64
N ASP A 139 6.81 -0.24 -17.44
CA ASP A 139 7.48 0.83 -18.18
C ASP A 139 8.98 0.87 -17.83
N ARG A 140 9.33 0.83 -16.55
CA ARG A 140 10.73 0.89 -16.07
C ARG A 140 11.58 -0.27 -16.59
N PHE A 141 11.01 -1.47 -16.62
CA PHE A 141 11.70 -2.67 -17.08
C PHE A 141 11.44 -3.00 -18.56
N LYS A 142 10.71 -2.14 -19.28
CA LYS A 142 10.35 -2.30 -20.70
C LYS A 142 9.69 -3.66 -20.98
N ILE A 143 8.91 -4.14 -20.04
CA ILE A 143 8.23 -5.44 -20.09
C ILE A 143 7.14 -5.42 -21.16
N LEU A 144 6.53 -4.24 -21.36
CA LEU A 144 5.49 -3.97 -22.34
C LEU A 144 5.96 -2.97 -23.41
N ASP A 145 7.15 -3.17 -23.99
CA ASP A 145 7.34 -2.74 -25.38
C ASP A 145 6.43 -3.62 -26.25
N LEU A 146 5.13 -3.33 -26.18
CA LEU A 146 4.15 -3.74 -27.17
C LEU A 146 4.65 -3.10 -28.45
N LYS A 147 5.27 -3.92 -29.30
CA LYS A 147 5.61 -3.57 -30.67
C LYS A 147 4.44 -2.76 -31.26
N GLU A 148 4.76 -1.57 -31.76
CA GLU A 148 3.93 -0.84 -32.73
C GLU A 148 3.40 -1.77 -33.83
#